data_AF-A0A9D2VLY6-F1
#
_entry.id   AF-A0A9D2VLY6-F1
#
_cell.length_a   1.000
_cell.length_b   1.000
_cell.length_c   1.000
_cell.angle_alpha   90.00
_cell.angle_beta   90.00
_cell.angle_gamma   90.00
#
_symmetry.space_group_name_H-M   'P 1'
#
loop_
_entity.id
_entity.type
_entity.pdbx_description
1 polymer ?
#
loop_
_entity_poly.entity_id
_entity_poly.type
_entity_poly.pdbx_seq_one_letter_code
_entity_poly.pdbx_strand_id
1 'polypeptide(L)'
;MDNSVSPNPGAVDGDAAAAVTNTATAAAAVSMADAAAAPTVADPALASVVRPDVASALYRASHPVDHPAFDQFVATIAALRAPDGCPWDREQTYESIAHNMIEEAYEAVDAIEARDVAHLREELGDVLLQVVLHSQIAADAGEFDIDDVCADVNAKMVRRHPHVFGETSAESASEVLDLWDKVKLAERNATGAAEAAGGAGDTGDANGADGAGAADGSGGEAAPPRRAGLLDGVPTSFPALMQAQKVSRKAAAAGFEWDTLDEVWEKVREEIGELQEAYAAAPKAANGKVDASAALASASGARATAEVGERDGSASAPTDSGLVDDSGFGSAASVALTSAPAFGPAAASGSAAAAVAAVELEFGDVLFSLVNVARRMGVDAESALRATCAKFRSRWAAMEAAAAAQGRRIEDLSADEQESLWEAAKQSCQDAFVRR
;
A
#
# COMPACT_ATOMS: atom_id res chain seq x y z
N MET A 1 65.40 36.99 51.05
CA MET A 1 64.51 37.50 52.11
C MET A 1 63.22 36.71 51.96
N ASP A 2 62.91 35.96 53.01
CA ASP A 2 61.74 35.10 53.25
C ASP A 2 60.41 35.61 52.65
N ASN A 3 59.42 34.78 52.30
CA ASN A 3 59.01 33.60 53.06
C ASN A 3 58.25 32.56 52.22
N SER A 4 58.43 31.31 52.63
CA SER A 4 57.66 30.10 52.31
C SER A 4 56.15 30.31 52.53
N VAL A 5 55.23 29.61 51.86
CA VAL A 5 54.81 28.23 52.16
C VAL A 5 54.04 27.65 50.95
N SER A 6 54.23 26.34 50.71
CA SER A 6 53.52 25.46 49.77
C SER A 6 52.97 24.24 50.56
N PRO A 7 52.19 23.27 50.02
CA PRO A 7 51.58 23.17 48.68
C PRO A 7 50.17 22.48 48.58
N ASN A 8 49.63 22.49 47.35
CA ASN A 8 48.98 21.37 46.59
C ASN A 8 47.54 20.86 46.87
N PRO A 9 46.92 20.08 45.93
CA PRO A 9 46.92 20.13 44.44
C PRO A 9 45.52 19.90 43.78
N GLY A 10 45.43 20.16 42.46
CA GLY A 10 44.55 19.44 41.52
C GLY A 10 43.16 20.05 41.29
N ALA A 11 42.59 20.09 40.10
CA ALA A 11 42.96 19.54 38.81
C ALA A 11 42.19 20.31 37.71
N VAL A 12 42.95 20.71 36.70
CA VAL A 12 42.66 20.95 35.27
C VAL A 12 41.23 21.19 34.75
N ASP A 13 41.18 22.31 34.03
CA ASP A 13 40.31 22.76 32.94
C ASP A 13 39.85 21.71 31.93
N GLY A 14 38.71 21.99 31.28
CA GLY A 14 38.33 21.33 30.03
C GLY A 14 36.88 21.56 29.58
N ASP A 15 36.55 22.81 29.26
CA ASP A 15 35.32 23.24 28.59
C ASP A 15 35.28 22.72 27.13
N ALA A 16 34.19 22.06 26.70
CA ALA A 16 33.68 22.10 25.32
C ALA A 16 32.42 21.23 25.08
N ALA A 17 31.40 21.93 24.58
CA ALA A 17 30.49 21.53 23.49
C ALA A 17 29.38 20.50 23.77
N ALA A 18 28.16 21.06 23.76
CA ALA A 18 26.87 20.41 23.66
C ALA A 18 26.78 19.37 22.52
N ALA A 19 26.30 18.18 22.88
CA ALA A 19 25.70 17.24 21.96
C ALA A 19 24.35 16.79 22.55
N VAL A 20 23.27 17.35 22.01
CA VAL A 20 21.90 16.88 22.22
C VAL A 20 21.78 15.51 21.55
N THR A 21 21.63 14.45 22.34
CA THR A 21 21.18 13.15 21.87
C THR A 21 19.82 12.87 22.47
N ASN A 22 18.81 12.87 21.61
CA ASN A 22 17.47 12.43 21.91
C ASN A 22 17.27 11.10 21.17
N THR A 23 17.15 10.00 21.91
CA THR A 23 16.69 8.68 21.41
C THR A 23 16.44 7.80 22.62
N ALA A 24 15.24 7.91 23.20
CA ALA A 24 14.70 6.92 24.11
C ALA A 24 13.82 5.97 23.28
N THR A 25 14.45 4.98 22.64
CA THR A 25 13.76 3.80 22.10
C THR A 25 13.83 2.74 23.20
N ALA A 26 12.73 2.55 23.93
CA ALA A 26 12.61 1.46 24.89
C ALA A 26 12.28 0.16 24.12
N ALA A 27 13.28 -0.39 23.44
CA ALA A 27 13.26 -1.79 23.03
C ALA A 27 13.58 -2.63 24.28
N ALA A 28 12.59 -3.39 24.77
CA ALA A 28 12.83 -4.37 25.81
C ALA A 28 13.64 -5.53 25.22
N ALA A 29 14.92 -5.56 25.56
CA ALA A 29 15.82 -6.67 25.27
C ALA A 29 15.39 -7.93 26.04
N VAL A 30 15.16 -9.02 25.31
CA VAL A 30 15.25 -10.39 25.87
C VAL A 30 16.49 -11.05 25.25
N SER A 31 17.39 -11.44 26.14
CA SER A 31 18.74 -11.96 25.88
C SER A 31 18.74 -13.30 25.13
N MET A 32 19.55 -13.38 24.07
CA MET A 32 19.97 -14.65 23.45
C MET A 32 21.11 -15.30 24.23
N ALA A 33 20.87 -16.49 24.78
CA ALA A 33 21.87 -17.54 24.99
C ALA A 33 21.19 -18.83 25.48
N ASP A 34 20.96 -19.80 24.58
CA ASP A 34 21.73 -21.06 24.51
C ASP A 34 21.01 -22.01 23.54
N ALA A 35 21.67 -22.37 22.44
CA ALA A 35 21.19 -23.33 21.47
C ALA A 35 21.73 -24.72 21.82
N ALA A 36 20.95 -25.54 22.53
CA ALA A 36 21.15 -26.98 22.54
C ALA A 36 19.90 -27.73 23.04
N ALA A 37 19.51 -28.75 22.25
CA ALA A 37 18.50 -29.78 22.48
C ALA A 37 17.03 -29.37 22.30
N ALA A 38 16.47 -29.79 21.15
CA ALA A 38 15.04 -29.87 20.93
C ALA A 38 14.38 -30.78 21.97
N PRO A 39 13.40 -30.29 22.77
CA PRO A 39 12.46 -31.16 23.42
C PRO A 39 11.30 -31.39 22.46
N THR A 40 11.21 -32.60 21.90
CA THR A 40 9.96 -33.16 21.41
C THR A 40 9.04 -33.42 22.61
N VAL A 41 8.42 -32.36 23.11
CA VAL A 41 7.24 -32.48 23.96
C VAL A 41 6.08 -32.05 23.09
N ALA A 42 5.37 -33.03 22.54
CA ALA A 42 4.04 -32.78 22.01
C ALA A 42 3.24 -32.13 23.14
N ASP A 43 2.88 -30.86 22.97
CA ASP A 43 2.08 -30.13 23.93
C ASP A 43 0.74 -30.88 24.14
N PRO A 44 0.44 -31.37 25.35
CA PRO A 44 -0.81 -32.06 25.62
C PRO A 44 -2.05 -31.16 25.42
N ALA A 45 -1.90 -29.83 25.33
CA ALA A 45 -2.98 -28.92 24.94
C ALA A 45 -3.33 -28.99 23.45
N LEU A 46 -2.34 -29.25 22.58
CA LEU A 46 -2.55 -29.43 21.13
C LEU A 46 -3.21 -30.76 20.77
N ALA A 47 -3.14 -31.76 21.66
CA ALA A 47 -3.85 -33.03 21.50
C ALA A 47 -5.39 -32.90 21.55
N SER A 48 -5.92 -31.73 21.92
CA SER A 48 -7.35 -31.41 21.87
C SER A 48 -7.85 -30.88 20.52
N VAL A 49 -6.96 -30.64 19.55
CA VAL A 49 -7.32 -30.18 18.18
C VAL A 49 -7.50 -31.35 17.21
N VAL A 50 -7.98 -32.48 17.73
CA VAL A 50 -8.76 -33.42 16.92
C VAL A 50 -10.18 -33.33 17.45
N ARG A 51 -10.98 -32.40 16.93
CA ARG A 51 -12.41 -32.34 17.27
C ARG A 51 -13.10 -33.56 16.66
N PRO A 52 -13.55 -34.55 17.45
CA PRO A 52 -14.36 -35.64 16.95
C PRO A 52 -15.81 -35.18 17.08
N ASP A 53 -16.31 -34.40 16.12
CA ASP A 53 -17.74 -34.20 15.90
C ASP A 53 -17.99 -33.69 14.48
N VAL A 54 -18.70 -34.50 13.70
CA VAL A 54 -19.20 -34.21 12.34
C VAL A 54 -20.48 -33.34 12.40
N ALA A 55 -20.58 -32.45 13.39
CA ALA A 55 -21.68 -31.52 13.51
C ALA A 55 -21.76 -30.63 12.26
N SER A 56 -22.98 -30.32 11.79
CA SER A 56 -23.17 -29.46 10.64
C SER A 56 -22.63 -28.04 10.92
N ALA A 57 -22.35 -27.26 9.86
CA ALA A 57 -21.96 -25.86 10.00
C ALA A 57 -23.01 -25.06 10.80
N LEU A 58 -24.29 -25.35 10.57
CA LEU A 58 -25.42 -24.78 11.32
C LEU A 58 -25.38 -25.13 12.81
N TYR A 59 -25.08 -26.39 13.15
CA TYR A 59 -24.96 -26.78 14.55
C TYR A 59 -23.86 -25.98 15.26
N ARG A 60 -22.68 -25.87 14.66
CA ARG A 60 -21.57 -25.07 15.23
C ARG A 60 -21.96 -23.60 15.41
N ALA A 61 -22.61 -23.00 14.42
CA ALA A 61 -23.03 -21.60 14.49
C ALA A 61 -24.10 -21.35 15.57
N SER A 62 -24.98 -22.33 15.81
CA SER A 62 -26.02 -22.26 16.85
C SER A 62 -25.54 -22.61 18.27
N HIS A 63 -24.30 -23.10 18.42
CA HIS A 63 -23.72 -23.49 19.71
C HIS A 63 -22.30 -22.92 19.85
N PRO A 64 -22.16 -21.58 19.94
CA PRO A 64 -20.87 -20.96 20.21
C PRO A 64 -20.32 -21.43 21.57
N VAL A 65 -19.01 -21.43 21.70
CA VAL A 65 -18.29 -21.75 22.95
C VAL A 65 -17.50 -20.54 23.41
N ASP A 66 -17.35 -20.39 24.72
CA ASP A 66 -16.55 -19.32 25.31
C ASP A 66 -15.07 -19.46 24.90
N HIS A 67 -14.36 -18.34 24.79
CA HIS A 67 -12.96 -18.30 24.40
C HIS A 67 -12.10 -17.62 25.48
N PRO A 68 -11.84 -18.29 26.62
CA PRO A 68 -11.25 -17.66 27.81
C PRO A 68 -9.87 -17.05 27.58
N ALA A 69 -9.08 -17.58 26.64
CA ALA A 69 -7.78 -17.00 26.29
C ALA A 69 -7.92 -15.66 25.52
N PHE A 70 -8.98 -15.51 24.74
CA PHE A 70 -9.26 -14.27 24.01
C PHE A 70 -9.86 -13.24 24.98
N ASP A 71 -10.80 -13.66 25.83
CA ASP A 71 -11.38 -12.80 26.86
C ASP A 71 -10.29 -12.25 27.81
N GLN A 72 -9.34 -13.10 28.20
CA GLN A 72 -8.19 -12.68 28.99
C GLN A 72 -7.28 -11.71 28.24
N PHE A 73 -7.11 -11.88 26.93
CA PHE A 73 -6.33 -10.95 26.10
C PHE A 73 -7.00 -9.58 26.00
N VAL A 74 -8.29 -9.53 25.69
CA VAL A 74 -9.09 -8.29 25.69
C VAL A 74 -8.98 -7.57 27.04
N ALA A 75 -9.17 -8.30 28.14
CA ALA A 75 -9.02 -7.74 29.48
C ALA A 75 -7.60 -7.21 29.77
N THR A 76 -6.58 -7.82 29.17
CA THR A 76 -5.19 -7.39 29.31
C THR A 76 -4.95 -6.06 28.58
N ILE A 77 -5.45 -5.91 27.36
CA ILE A 77 -5.34 -4.64 26.60
C ILE A 77 -6.11 -3.52 27.30
N ALA A 78 -7.32 -3.80 27.79
CA ALA A 78 -8.08 -2.85 28.61
C ALA A 78 -7.30 -2.40 29.87
N ALA A 79 -6.65 -3.34 30.57
CA ALA A 79 -5.84 -3.02 31.74
C ALA A 79 -4.59 -2.19 31.39
N LEU A 80 -3.94 -2.47 30.24
CA LEU A 80 -2.80 -1.68 29.77
C LEU A 80 -3.19 -0.22 29.48
N ARG A 81 -4.40 0.02 28.98
CA ARG A 81 -4.91 1.37 28.66
C ARG A 81 -5.68 2.06 29.79
N ALA A 82 -5.91 1.37 30.91
CA ALA A 82 -6.54 1.96 32.10
C ALA A 82 -5.72 3.16 32.63
N PRO A 83 -6.30 4.09 33.41
CA PRO A 83 -5.58 5.27 33.94
C PRO A 83 -4.31 4.95 34.74
N ASP A 84 -4.26 3.80 35.40
CA ASP A 84 -3.13 3.25 36.17
C ASP A 84 -2.31 2.20 35.39
N GLY A 85 -2.60 2.03 34.09
CA GLY A 85 -1.92 1.12 33.18
C GLY A 85 -0.61 1.67 32.60
N CYS A 86 -0.22 1.12 31.45
CA CYS A 86 1.00 1.47 30.76
C CYS A 86 0.90 2.87 30.11
N PRO A 87 1.83 3.80 30.40
CA PRO A 87 1.82 5.13 29.79
C PRO A 87 1.88 5.12 28.26
N TRP A 88 2.68 4.22 27.68
CA TRP A 88 2.83 4.13 26.23
C TRP A 88 1.53 3.66 25.56
N ASP A 89 0.91 2.59 26.07
CA ASP A 89 -0.34 2.07 25.50
C ASP A 89 -1.47 3.11 25.55
N ARG A 90 -1.55 3.88 26.64
CA ARG A 90 -2.54 4.96 26.81
C ARG A 90 -2.39 6.11 25.82
N GLU A 91 -1.16 6.41 25.42
CA GLU A 91 -0.87 7.53 24.51
C GLU A 91 -1.13 7.20 23.03
N GLN A 92 -1.34 5.92 22.69
CA GLN A 92 -1.58 5.51 21.31
C GLN A 92 -2.94 6.00 20.78
N THR A 93 -2.93 6.45 19.53
CA THR A 93 -4.09 6.85 18.73
C THR A 93 -4.19 5.98 17.48
N TYR A 94 -5.29 6.04 16.73
CA TYR A 94 -5.43 5.30 15.47
C TYR A 94 -4.25 5.57 14.51
N GLU A 95 -3.85 6.82 14.39
CA GLU A 95 -2.79 7.26 13.49
C GLU A 95 -1.40 6.78 13.92
N SER A 96 -1.14 6.70 15.23
CA SER A 96 0.19 6.34 15.74
C SER A 96 0.53 4.87 15.52
N ILE A 97 -0.48 3.99 15.54
CA ILE A 97 -0.30 2.53 15.38
C ILE A 97 -0.79 1.98 14.02
N ALA A 98 -1.34 2.82 13.13
CA ALA A 98 -1.78 2.39 11.80
C ALA A 98 -0.64 1.77 10.97
N HIS A 99 0.60 2.22 11.18
CA HIS A 99 1.77 1.64 10.52
C HIS A 99 2.03 0.20 10.97
N ASN A 100 1.91 -0.09 12.27
CA ASN A 100 2.10 -1.42 12.84
C ASN A 100 1.13 -2.42 12.20
N MET A 101 -0.16 -2.08 12.05
CA MET A 101 -1.14 -2.92 11.34
C MET A 101 -0.66 -3.36 9.95
N ILE A 102 0.02 -2.48 9.22
CA ILE A 102 0.55 -2.79 7.88
C ILE A 102 1.78 -3.70 7.99
N GLU A 103 2.67 -3.43 8.95
CA GLU A 103 3.85 -4.27 9.20
C GLU A 103 3.44 -5.70 9.57
N GLU A 104 2.61 -5.88 10.61
CA GLU A 104 2.20 -7.23 11.07
C GLU A 104 1.45 -8.00 9.97
N ALA A 105 0.64 -7.30 9.16
CA ALA A 105 -0.04 -7.94 8.04
C ALA A 105 0.94 -8.45 6.98
N TYR A 106 2.06 -7.75 6.74
CA TYR A 106 3.09 -8.22 5.82
C TYR A 106 3.97 -9.30 6.41
N GLU A 107 4.30 -9.24 7.69
CA GLU A 107 5.04 -10.31 8.37
C GLU A 107 4.21 -11.61 8.37
N ALA A 108 2.90 -11.52 8.60
CA ALA A 108 2.00 -12.66 8.45
C ALA A 108 1.99 -13.22 7.02
N VAL A 109 1.99 -12.36 5.99
CA VAL A 109 2.09 -12.80 4.58
C VAL A 109 3.43 -13.49 4.30
N ASP A 110 4.54 -12.94 4.80
CA ASP A 110 5.86 -13.52 4.63
C ASP A 110 5.94 -14.91 5.31
N ALA A 111 5.36 -15.07 6.49
CA ALA A 111 5.26 -16.36 7.17
C ALA A 111 4.41 -17.39 6.37
N ILE A 112 3.31 -16.96 5.74
CA ILE A 112 2.50 -17.80 4.85
C ILE A 112 3.32 -18.27 3.65
N GLU A 113 4.05 -17.36 2.98
CA GLU A 113 4.87 -17.68 1.81
C GLU A 113 6.03 -18.64 2.16
N ALA A 114 6.62 -18.45 3.34
CA ALA A 114 7.63 -19.34 3.89
C ALA A 114 7.08 -20.72 4.29
N ARG A 115 5.75 -20.86 4.47
CA ARG A 115 5.07 -22.00 5.12
C ARG A 115 5.61 -22.23 6.55
N ASP A 116 5.97 -21.16 7.24
CA ASP A 116 6.44 -21.21 8.63
C ASP A 116 5.25 -21.09 9.57
N VAL A 117 4.76 -22.24 10.05
CA VAL A 117 3.58 -22.31 10.92
C VAL A 117 3.84 -21.72 12.30
N ALA A 118 5.08 -21.75 12.78
CA ALA A 118 5.42 -21.21 14.09
C ALA A 118 5.38 -19.68 14.04
N HIS A 119 6.06 -19.10 13.06
CA HIS A 119 6.06 -17.66 12.85
C HIS A 119 4.66 -17.15 12.48
N LEU A 120 3.92 -17.86 11.62
CA LEU A 120 2.54 -17.49 11.28
C LEU A 120 1.64 -17.36 12.51
N ARG A 121 1.83 -18.19 13.54
CA ARG A 121 1.06 -18.10 14.78
C ARG A 121 1.39 -16.83 15.57
N GLU A 122 2.64 -16.41 15.56
CA GLU A 122 3.12 -15.18 16.19
C GLU A 122 2.52 -13.97 15.48
N GLU A 123 2.70 -13.87 14.16
CA GLU A 123 2.21 -12.76 13.35
C GLU A 123 0.69 -12.61 13.33
N LEU A 124 -0.06 -13.72 13.34
CA LEU A 124 -1.52 -13.65 13.51
C LEU A 124 -1.93 -13.14 14.89
N GLY A 125 -1.09 -13.36 15.91
CA GLY A 125 -1.24 -12.77 17.24
C GLY A 125 -1.01 -11.27 17.23
N ASP A 126 -0.02 -10.79 16.48
CA ASP A 126 0.29 -9.36 16.38
C ASP A 126 -0.75 -8.61 15.55
N VAL A 127 -1.25 -9.20 14.45
CA VAL A 127 -2.42 -8.66 13.74
C VAL A 127 -3.65 -8.61 14.67
N LEU A 128 -3.88 -9.64 15.49
CA LEU A 128 -4.97 -9.65 16.46
C LEU A 128 -4.79 -8.56 17.53
N LEU A 129 -3.56 -8.33 17.99
CA LEU A 129 -3.23 -7.24 18.91
C LEU A 129 -3.63 -5.90 18.33
N GLN A 130 -3.32 -5.62 17.07
CA GLN A 130 -3.71 -4.36 16.45
C GLN A 130 -5.24 -4.20 16.42
N VAL A 131 -6.00 -5.27 16.09
CA VAL A 131 -7.47 -5.23 16.10
C VAL A 131 -8.04 -4.93 17.49
N VAL A 132 -7.55 -5.62 18.53
CA VAL A 132 -8.04 -5.44 19.90
C VAL A 132 -7.61 -4.06 20.45
N LEU A 133 -6.40 -3.60 20.15
CA LEU A 133 -5.90 -2.29 20.59
C LEU A 133 -6.70 -1.14 19.97
N HIS A 134 -6.98 -1.18 18.67
CA HIS A 134 -7.85 -0.19 18.03
C HIS A 134 -9.28 -0.23 18.59
N SER A 135 -9.82 -1.42 18.87
CA SER A 135 -11.14 -1.55 19.49
C SER A 135 -11.16 -0.99 20.92
N GLN A 136 -10.06 -1.12 21.66
CA GLN A 136 -9.95 -0.51 22.99
C GLN A 136 -9.83 1.02 22.91
N ILE A 137 -9.12 1.57 21.91
CA ILE A 137 -9.09 3.02 21.66
C ILE A 137 -10.51 3.56 21.42
N ALA A 138 -11.31 2.85 20.61
CA ALA A 138 -12.71 3.19 20.35
C ALA A 138 -13.56 3.12 21.62
N ALA A 139 -13.36 2.08 22.44
CA ALA A 139 -14.08 1.90 23.69
C ALA A 139 -13.75 3.00 24.70
N ASP A 140 -12.48 3.42 24.78
CA ASP A 140 -12.05 4.55 25.62
C ASP A 140 -12.75 5.86 25.22
N ALA A 141 -13.05 6.02 23.92
CA ALA A 141 -13.80 7.16 23.37
C ALA A 141 -15.33 7.01 23.49
N GLY A 142 -15.83 5.83 23.88
CA GLY A 142 -17.26 5.52 23.97
C GLY A 142 -17.93 5.34 22.60
N GLU A 143 -17.18 4.92 21.58
CA GLU A 143 -17.64 4.77 20.21
C GLU A 143 -18.17 3.35 19.94
N PHE A 144 -17.29 2.35 20.00
CA PHE A 144 -17.59 0.91 19.85
C PHE A 144 -16.55 0.08 20.60
N ASP A 145 -16.78 -1.22 20.77
CA ASP A 145 -15.81 -2.14 21.37
C ASP A 145 -15.52 -3.39 20.51
N ILE A 146 -14.71 -4.31 21.04
CA ILE A 146 -14.34 -5.53 20.33
C ILE A 146 -15.54 -6.48 20.11
N ASP A 147 -16.56 -6.43 20.97
CA ASP A 147 -17.77 -7.23 20.83
C ASP A 147 -18.62 -6.71 19.67
N ASP A 148 -18.71 -5.38 19.51
CA ASP A 148 -19.34 -4.75 18.33
C ASP A 148 -18.65 -5.18 17.03
N VAL A 149 -17.30 -5.12 16.98
CA VAL A 149 -16.51 -5.57 15.81
C VAL A 149 -16.78 -7.04 15.49
N CYS A 150 -16.82 -7.91 16.50
CA CYS A 150 -17.11 -9.33 16.36
C CYS A 150 -18.55 -9.57 15.87
N ALA A 151 -19.52 -8.86 16.43
CA ALA A 151 -20.93 -8.96 16.06
C ALA A 151 -21.15 -8.56 14.60
N ASP A 152 -20.56 -7.45 14.16
CA ASP A 152 -20.70 -6.92 12.81
C ASP A 152 -20.09 -7.84 11.76
N VAL A 153 -18.86 -8.31 11.99
CA VAL A 153 -18.22 -9.25 11.06
C VAL A 153 -18.99 -10.57 11.00
N ASN A 154 -19.49 -11.07 12.13
CA ASN A 154 -20.27 -12.30 12.18
C ASN A 154 -21.62 -12.15 11.44
N ALA A 155 -22.37 -11.07 11.70
CA ALA A 155 -23.63 -10.79 11.01
C ALA A 155 -23.43 -10.68 9.49
N LYS A 156 -22.35 -10.01 9.07
CA LYS A 156 -21.94 -9.93 7.66
C LYS A 156 -21.60 -11.29 7.07
N MET A 157 -20.85 -12.13 7.79
CA MET A 157 -20.51 -13.48 7.34
C MET A 157 -21.75 -14.35 7.19
N VAL A 158 -22.67 -14.35 8.16
CA VAL A 158 -23.95 -15.08 8.07
C VAL A 158 -24.76 -14.63 6.85
N ARG A 159 -24.93 -13.31 6.69
CA ARG A 159 -25.71 -12.73 5.58
C ARG A 159 -25.12 -13.04 4.21
N ARG A 160 -23.79 -13.07 4.06
CA ARG A 160 -23.11 -13.35 2.79
C ARG A 160 -22.94 -14.84 2.49
N HIS A 161 -23.34 -15.72 3.41
CA HIS A 161 -23.33 -17.18 3.22
C HIS A 161 -24.75 -17.77 3.30
N PRO A 162 -25.71 -17.32 2.46
CA PRO A 162 -27.05 -17.90 2.46
C PRO A 162 -27.06 -19.37 2.02
N HIS A 163 -25.96 -19.84 1.43
CA HIS A 163 -25.76 -21.25 1.09
C HIS A 163 -25.32 -22.14 2.26
N VAL A 164 -24.88 -21.54 3.36
CA VAL A 164 -24.53 -22.24 4.61
C VAL A 164 -25.61 -22.00 5.67
N PHE A 165 -26.11 -20.76 5.78
CA PHE A 165 -27.00 -20.32 6.85
C PHE A 165 -28.44 -20.01 6.41
N GLY A 166 -28.75 -20.21 5.13
CA GLY A 166 -30.07 -19.97 4.54
C GLY A 166 -30.54 -21.12 3.65
N GLU A 167 -31.39 -20.81 2.67
CA GLU A 167 -32.02 -21.80 1.78
C GLU A 167 -31.35 -21.93 0.40
N THR A 168 -30.38 -21.05 0.09
CA THR A 168 -29.71 -21.07 -1.20
C THR A 168 -28.78 -22.29 -1.30
N SER A 169 -28.54 -22.81 -2.49
CA SER A 169 -27.51 -23.83 -2.73
C SER A 169 -26.38 -23.24 -3.58
N ALA A 170 -25.15 -23.64 -3.28
CA ALA A 170 -23.98 -23.41 -4.13
C ALA A 170 -23.17 -24.70 -4.17
N GLU A 171 -22.87 -25.21 -5.35
CA GLU A 171 -22.20 -26.50 -5.55
C GLU A 171 -20.69 -26.34 -5.80
N SER A 172 -20.22 -25.12 -6.06
CA SER A 172 -18.82 -24.82 -6.34
C SER A 172 -18.33 -23.52 -5.70
N ALA A 173 -17.01 -23.41 -5.51
CA ALA A 173 -16.40 -22.17 -5.03
C ALA A 173 -16.67 -20.98 -5.97
N SER A 174 -16.77 -21.22 -7.28
CA SER A 174 -17.11 -20.18 -8.26
C SER A 174 -18.51 -19.64 -8.04
N GLU A 175 -19.50 -20.52 -7.82
CA GLU A 175 -20.87 -20.11 -7.53
C GLU A 175 -20.97 -19.33 -6.22
N VAL A 176 -20.20 -19.74 -5.20
CA VAL A 176 -20.11 -19.02 -3.92
C VAL A 176 -19.58 -17.58 -4.11
N LEU A 177 -18.56 -17.40 -4.95
CA LEU A 177 -18.02 -16.07 -5.25
C LEU A 177 -19.06 -15.20 -5.99
N ASP A 178 -19.76 -15.75 -6.97
CA ASP A 178 -20.82 -15.03 -7.69
C ASP A 178 -21.98 -14.61 -6.76
N LEU A 179 -22.35 -15.50 -5.82
CA LEU A 179 -23.35 -15.21 -4.79
C LEU A 179 -22.87 -14.09 -3.87
N TRP A 180 -21.62 -14.13 -3.44
CA TRP A 180 -21.02 -13.10 -2.60
C TRP A 180 -21.04 -11.73 -3.26
N ASP A 181 -20.64 -11.65 -4.53
CA ASP A 181 -20.63 -10.39 -5.30
C ASP A 181 -22.04 -9.81 -5.47
N LYS A 182 -23.04 -10.66 -5.71
CA LYS A 182 -24.45 -10.25 -5.77
C LYS A 182 -24.95 -9.70 -4.44
N VAL A 183 -24.67 -10.38 -3.32
CA VAL A 183 -25.06 -9.90 -1.99
C VAL A 183 -24.39 -8.56 -1.67
N LYS A 184 -23.09 -8.43 -1.95
CA LYS A 184 -22.34 -7.19 -1.75
C LYS A 184 -22.87 -6.03 -2.61
N LEU A 185 -23.28 -6.32 -3.85
CA LEU A 185 -23.90 -5.30 -4.71
C LEU A 185 -25.26 -4.84 -4.16
N ALA A 186 -26.08 -5.77 -3.69
CA ALA A 186 -27.37 -5.46 -3.09
C ALA A 186 -27.25 -4.63 -1.81
N GLU A 187 -26.27 -4.93 -0.95
CA GLU A 187 -25.96 -4.14 0.26
C GLU A 187 -25.66 -2.68 -0.09
N ARG A 188 -24.76 -2.42 -1.04
CA ARG A 188 -24.41 -1.06 -1.46
C ARG A 188 -25.61 -0.29 -2.02
N ASN A 189 -26.47 -0.96 -2.78
CA ASN A 189 -27.67 -0.35 -3.33
C ASN A 189 -28.67 0.00 -2.22
N ALA A 190 -28.75 -0.80 -1.16
CA ALA A 190 -29.59 -0.52 0.00
C ALA A 190 -29.07 0.66 0.82
N THR A 191 -27.75 0.74 1.07
CA THR A 191 -27.12 1.87 1.77
C THR A 191 -27.30 3.18 0.98
N GLY A 192 -26.99 3.17 -0.32
CA GLY A 192 -27.16 4.37 -1.17
C GLY A 192 -28.62 4.82 -1.34
N ALA A 193 -29.59 3.89 -1.23
CA ALA A 193 -31.01 4.24 -1.21
C ALA A 193 -31.46 4.80 0.16
N ALA A 194 -30.88 4.32 1.27
CA ALA A 194 -31.13 4.83 2.61
C ALA A 194 -30.56 6.25 2.79
N GLU A 195 -29.35 6.52 2.31
CA GLU A 195 -28.72 7.85 2.30
C GLU A 195 -29.49 8.86 1.44
N ALA A 196 -30.08 8.41 0.32
CA ALA A 196 -30.91 9.25 -0.54
C ALA A 196 -32.31 9.54 0.06
N ALA A 197 -32.78 8.74 1.02
CA ALA A 197 -34.11 8.82 1.62
C ALA A 197 -34.13 9.41 3.04
N GLY A 198 -33.00 9.45 3.75
CA GLY A 198 -32.89 9.96 5.12
C GLY A 198 -31.60 10.77 5.31
N GLY A 199 -31.74 12.07 5.56
CA GLY A 199 -30.63 12.90 5.98
C GLY A 199 -30.06 12.45 7.34
N ALA A 200 -28.73 12.33 7.39
CA ALA A 200 -27.90 12.14 8.57
C ALA A 200 -28.32 11.00 9.52
N GLY A 201 -27.80 9.81 9.23
CA GLY A 201 -27.78 8.67 10.14
C GLY A 201 -26.62 7.77 9.75
N ASP A 202 -25.55 7.87 10.53
CA ASP A 202 -24.37 7.01 10.54
C ASP A 202 -24.75 5.52 10.36
N THR A 203 -24.31 4.93 9.26
CA THR A 203 -24.34 3.49 9.02
C THR A 203 -22.97 3.07 8.53
N GLY A 204 -22.21 2.45 9.43
CA GLY A 204 -20.85 1.95 9.21
C GLY A 204 -20.75 1.01 8.01
N ASP A 205 -20.24 1.55 6.90
CA ASP A 205 -19.56 0.77 5.89
C ASP A 205 -18.07 0.70 6.29
N ALA A 206 -17.70 -0.36 7.02
CA ALA A 206 -16.32 -0.67 7.38
C ALA A 206 -15.50 -1.08 6.14
N ASN A 207 -15.06 -0.06 5.41
CA ASN A 207 -13.80 0.07 4.69
C ASN A 207 -13.64 1.55 4.31
N GLY A 208 -13.41 2.38 5.32
CA GLY A 208 -13.05 3.79 5.19
C GLY A 208 -12.24 4.18 6.42
N ALA A 209 -10.93 4.33 6.24
CA ALA A 209 -10.10 5.01 7.21
C ALA A 209 -10.37 6.51 7.02
N ASP A 210 -10.91 7.18 8.04
CA ASP A 210 -10.88 8.64 8.13
C ASP A 210 -10.74 9.03 9.61
N GLY A 211 -9.58 9.58 9.94
CA GLY A 211 -9.26 10.15 11.25
C GLY A 211 -9.96 11.50 11.45
N ALA A 212 -10.52 11.69 12.65
CA ALA A 212 -11.14 12.94 13.05
C ALA A 212 -10.10 13.91 13.65
N GLY A 213 -9.73 14.92 12.86
CA GLY A 213 -9.03 16.12 13.33
C GLY A 213 -10.01 17.21 13.74
N ALA A 214 -9.77 17.78 14.93
CA ALA A 214 -10.62 18.73 15.66
C ALA A 214 -11.06 20.00 14.90
N ALA A 215 -12.23 20.49 15.32
CA ALA A 215 -12.89 21.70 14.84
C ALA A 215 -12.14 23.01 15.17
N ASP A 216 -12.01 23.88 14.17
CA ASP A 216 -11.90 25.34 14.35
C ASP A 216 -13.08 26.00 13.62
N GLY A 217 -13.75 26.90 14.34
CA GLY A 217 -14.94 27.59 13.90
C GLY A 217 -14.61 28.82 13.07
N SER A 218 -14.96 28.79 11.79
CA SER A 218 -15.32 30.02 11.08
C SER A 218 -16.42 29.72 10.06
N GLY A 219 -17.54 30.45 10.19
CA GLY A 219 -18.72 30.30 9.36
C GLY A 219 -18.45 30.75 7.92
N GLY A 220 -18.25 29.78 7.04
CA GLY A 220 -18.41 29.92 5.60
C GLY A 220 -19.57 29.03 5.16
N GLU A 221 -20.51 29.59 4.42
CA GLU A 221 -21.69 28.89 3.89
C GLU A 221 -21.24 27.66 3.10
N ALA A 222 -21.46 26.47 3.67
CA ALA A 222 -20.94 25.21 3.14
C ALA A 222 -21.63 24.90 1.81
N ALA A 223 -20.83 24.73 0.75
CA ALA A 223 -21.29 24.17 -0.51
C ALA A 223 -22.00 22.83 -0.24
N PRO A 224 -23.08 22.49 -0.99
CA PRO A 224 -23.79 21.23 -0.77
C PRO A 224 -22.82 20.04 -0.86
N PRO A 225 -22.99 19.00 -0.02
CA PRO A 225 -22.08 17.87 0.01
C PRO A 225 -21.95 17.28 -1.40
N ARG A 226 -20.71 17.16 -1.86
CA ARG A 226 -20.41 16.57 -3.17
C ARG A 226 -20.94 15.14 -3.13
N ARG A 227 -21.75 14.75 -4.13
CA ARG A 227 -22.17 13.34 -4.26
C ARG A 227 -20.91 12.47 -4.35
N ALA A 228 -20.83 11.43 -3.52
CA ALA A 228 -19.70 10.51 -3.52
C ALA A 228 -19.47 9.97 -4.94
N GLY A 229 -18.23 10.10 -5.42
CA GLY A 229 -17.77 9.56 -6.69
C GLY A 229 -17.69 8.04 -6.64
N LEU A 230 -17.80 7.39 -7.80
CA LEU A 230 -17.71 5.93 -7.93
C LEU A 230 -16.44 5.35 -7.26
N LEU A 231 -15.33 6.07 -7.40
CA LEU A 231 -14.02 5.63 -6.93
C LEU A 231 -13.74 5.98 -5.46
N ASP A 232 -14.55 6.83 -4.81
CA ASP A 232 -14.28 7.34 -3.46
C ASP A 232 -14.12 6.23 -2.41
N GLY A 233 -14.83 5.11 -2.55
CA GLY A 233 -14.64 3.94 -1.69
C GLY A 233 -13.45 3.03 -2.06
N VAL A 234 -12.43 3.52 -2.78
CA VAL A 234 -11.15 2.80 -2.96
C VAL A 234 -10.13 3.45 -2.01
N PRO A 235 -9.66 2.74 -0.97
CA PRO A 235 -8.68 3.30 -0.05
C PRO A 235 -7.41 3.75 -0.79
N THR A 236 -6.90 4.92 -0.43
CA THR A 236 -5.67 5.49 -1.00
C THR A 236 -4.40 4.95 -0.34
N SER A 237 -4.51 4.34 0.84
CA SER A 237 -3.41 3.69 1.57
C SER A 237 -3.02 2.32 1.01
N PHE A 238 -3.75 1.82 0.01
CA PHE A 238 -3.47 0.52 -0.58
C PHE A 238 -2.13 0.53 -1.36
N PRO A 239 -1.42 -0.60 -1.41
CA PRO A 239 -0.33 -0.78 -2.36
C PRO A 239 -0.80 -0.45 -3.77
N ALA A 240 0.04 0.24 -4.54
CA ALA A 240 -0.36 0.87 -5.79
C ALA A 240 -0.98 -0.13 -6.79
N LEU A 241 -0.45 -1.36 -6.90
CA LEU A 241 -1.01 -2.38 -7.78
C LEU A 241 -2.40 -2.84 -7.34
N MET A 242 -2.59 -3.04 -6.03
CA MET A 242 -3.89 -3.41 -5.47
C MET A 242 -4.92 -2.29 -5.63
N GLN A 243 -4.50 -1.04 -5.39
CA GLN A 243 -5.31 0.15 -5.60
C GLN A 243 -5.73 0.27 -7.06
N ALA A 244 -4.78 0.19 -8.01
CA ALA A 244 -5.03 0.22 -9.44
C ALA A 244 -6.03 -0.88 -9.85
N GLN A 245 -5.84 -2.11 -9.36
CA GLN A 245 -6.73 -3.22 -9.68
C GLN A 245 -8.14 -3.02 -9.10
N LYS A 246 -8.29 -2.38 -7.92
CA LYS A 246 -9.59 -2.00 -7.36
C LYS A 246 -10.26 -0.87 -8.13
N VAL A 247 -9.53 0.18 -8.50
CA VAL A 247 -10.02 1.28 -9.34
C VAL A 247 -10.56 0.72 -10.65
N SER A 248 -9.75 -0.11 -11.32
CA SER A 248 -10.12 -0.76 -12.57
C SER A 248 -11.38 -1.64 -12.44
N ARG A 249 -11.46 -2.48 -11.40
CA ARG A 249 -12.67 -3.29 -11.13
C ARG A 249 -13.92 -2.44 -10.95
N LYS A 250 -13.81 -1.28 -10.28
CA LYS A 250 -14.95 -0.38 -10.10
C LYS A 250 -15.38 0.28 -11.41
N ALA A 251 -14.41 0.72 -12.23
CA ALA A 251 -14.71 1.27 -13.55
C ALA A 251 -15.39 0.23 -14.45
N ALA A 252 -14.88 -1.00 -14.47
CA ALA A 252 -15.47 -2.12 -15.19
C ALA A 252 -16.90 -2.43 -14.74
N ALA A 253 -17.16 -2.42 -13.42
CA ALA A 253 -18.50 -2.62 -12.87
C ALA A 253 -19.51 -1.53 -13.28
N ALA A 254 -19.03 -0.34 -13.66
CA ALA A 254 -19.85 0.73 -14.23
C ALA A 254 -20.00 0.66 -15.76
N GLY A 255 -19.48 -0.40 -16.39
CA GLY A 255 -19.51 -0.61 -17.83
C GLY A 255 -18.35 0.03 -18.60
N PHE A 256 -17.34 0.58 -17.90
CA PHE A 256 -16.12 1.08 -18.53
C PHE A 256 -15.08 -0.05 -18.60
N GLU A 257 -15.15 -0.84 -19.68
CA GLU A 257 -14.40 -2.10 -19.84
C GLU A 257 -14.09 -2.37 -21.32
N TRP A 258 -13.02 -3.12 -21.58
CA TRP A 258 -12.66 -3.61 -22.92
C TRP A 258 -13.45 -4.87 -23.29
N ASP A 259 -13.78 -5.06 -24.58
CA ASP A 259 -14.55 -6.20 -25.05
C ASP A 259 -13.70 -7.48 -25.09
N THR A 260 -12.40 -7.35 -25.42
CA THR A 260 -11.46 -8.48 -25.52
C THR A 260 -10.17 -8.26 -24.72
N LEU A 261 -9.46 -9.35 -24.42
CA LEU A 261 -8.14 -9.26 -23.77
C LEU A 261 -7.11 -8.66 -24.74
N ASP A 262 -7.26 -8.90 -26.04
CA ASP A 262 -6.37 -8.37 -27.07
C ASP A 262 -6.41 -6.84 -27.10
N GLU A 263 -7.58 -6.21 -26.94
CA GLU A 263 -7.70 -4.75 -26.81
C GLU A 263 -6.94 -4.19 -25.61
N VAL A 264 -6.89 -4.90 -24.49
CA VAL A 264 -6.10 -4.49 -23.32
C VAL A 264 -4.60 -4.54 -23.65
N TRP A 265 -4.15 -5.56 -24.41
CA TRP A 265 -2.78 -5.64 -24.90
C TRP A 265 -2.42 -4.59 -25.94
N GLU A 266 -3.37 -4.18 -26.79
CA GLU A 266 -3.18 -3.02 -27.67
C GLU A 266 -2.94 -1.76 -26.84
N LYS A 267 -3.72 -1.54 -25.78
CA LYS A 267 -3.53 -0.39 -24.89
C LYS A 267 -2.17 -0.44 -24.19
N VAL A 268 -1.71 -1.60 -23.72
CA VAL A 268 -0.33 -1.72 -23.19
C VAL A 268 0.73 -1.29 -24.21
N ARG A 269 0.55 -1.64 -25.49
CA ARG A 269 1.49 -1.26 -26.55
C ARG A 269 1.42 0.23 -26.89
N GLU A 270 0.23 0.82 -26.83
CA GLU A 270 0.02 2.27 -26.92
C GLU A 270 0.79 3.00 -25.81
N GLU A 271 0.60 2.63 -24.54
CA GLU A 271 1.30 3.26 -23.41
C GLU A 271 2.82 3.10 -23.48
N ILE A 272 3.31 1.96 -23.98
CA ILE A 272 4.75 1.77 -24.21
C ILE A 272 5.26 2.76 -25.27
N GLY A 273 4.45 3.03 -26.31
CA GLY A 273 4.77 4.03 -27.32
C GLY A 273 4.82 5.44 -26.73
N GLU A 274 3.80 5.83 -25.97
CA GLU A 274 3.72 7.15 -25.32
C GLU A 274 4.90 7.36 -24.35
N LEU A 275 5.26 6.35 -23.56
CA LEU A 275 6.45 6.36 -22.71
C LEU A 275 7.75 6.52 -23.51
N GLN A 276 7.88 5.83 -24.64
CA GLN A 276 9.07 5.95 -25.50
C GLN A 276 9.19 7.36 -26.09
N GLU A 277 8.08 7.96 -26.51
CA GLU A 277 8.03 9.33 -27.02
C GLU A 277 8.36 10.35 -25.93
N ALA A 278 7.75 10.22 -24.74
CA ALA A 278 8.03 11.07 -23.59
C ALA A 278 9.50 10.97 -23.16
N TYR A 279 10.04 9.74 -23.06
CA TYR A 279 11.44 9.53 -22.74
C TYR A 279 12.36 10.12 -23.81
N ALA A 280 12.05 9.97 -25.09
CA ALA A 280 12.84 10.55 -26.18
C ALA A 280 12.90 12.08 -26.08
N ALA A 281 11.78 12.73 -25.78
CA ALA A 281 11.67 14.19 -25.63
C ALA A 281 12.32 14.73 -24.34
N ALA A 282 12.40 13.94 -23.28
CA ALA A 282 12.90 14.40 -21.99
C ALA A 282 14.43 14.65 -21.98
N PRO A 283 14.91 15.68 -21.27
CA PRO A 283 16.34 15.93 -21.10
C PRO A 283 17.00 14.83 -20.26
N LYS A 284 18.21 14.44 -20.63
CA LYS A 284 18.92 13.31 -20.00
C LYS A 284 20.32 13.71 -19.55
N ALA A 285 20.74 13.17 -18.41
CA ALA A 285 22.13 13.19 -17.97
C ALA A 285 22.99 12.24 -18.81
N ALA A 286 24.31 12.31 -18.65
CA ALA A 286 25.26 11.48 -19.40
C ALA A 286 25.08 9.96 -19.19
N ASN A 287 24.48 9.55 -18.08
CA ASN A 287 24.14 8.16 -17.77
C ASN A 287 22.76 7.73 -18.31
N GLY A 288 22.08 8.57 -19.09
CA GLY A 288 20.77 8.29 -19.69
C GLY A 288 19.57 8.51 -18.76
N LYS A 289 19.78 8.91 -17.50
CA LYS A 289 18.67 9.23 -16.59
C LYS A 289 18.01 10.53 -17.00
N VAL A 290 16.68 10.58 -16.92
CA VAL A 290 15.91 11.80 -17.13
C VAL A 290 16.25 12.79 -16.02
N ASP A 291 16.63 14.01 -16.39
CA ASP A 291 17.12 15.02 -15.45
C ASP A 291 16.80 16.44 -15.94
N ALA A 292 15.93 17.13 -15.20
CA ALA A 292 15.56 18.50 -15.52
C ALA A 292 16.76 19.47 -15.40
N SER A 293 17.75 19.16 -14.56
CA SER A 293 18.97 19.95 -14.40
C SER A 293 19.90 19.86 -15.62
N ALA A 294 19.83 18.77 -16.39
CA ALA A 294 20.60 18.61 -17.62
C ALA A 294 20.21 19.66 -18.68
N ALA A 295 18.92 20.01 -18.79
CA ALA A 295 18.45 21.06 -19.68
C ALA A 295 18.93 22.46 -19.27
N LEU A 296 18.95 22.73 -17.95
CA LEU A 296 19.44 24.00 -17.38
C LEU A 296 20.94 24.19 -17.59
N ALA A 297 21.72 23.10 -17.51
CA ALA A 297 23.16 23.11 -17.79
C ALA A 297 23.46 23.42 -19.27
N SER A 298 22.72 22.80 -20.20
CA SER A 298 22.85 23.08 -21.64
C SER A 298 22.44 24.53 -22.00
N ALA A 299 21.38 25.05 -21.39
CA ALA A 299 20.94 26.44 -21.59
C ALA A 299 21.92 27.47 -21.03
N SER A 300 22.56 27.19 -19.88
CA SER A 300 23.56 28.07 -19.27
C SER A 300 24.87 28.09 -20.05
N GLY A 301 25.29 26.94 -20.62
CA GLY A 301 26.46 26.87 -21.50
C GLY A 301 26.29 27.63 -22.82
N ALA A 302 25.09 27.58 -23.42
CA ALA A 302 24.78 28.33 -24.63
C ALA A 302 24.75 29.85 -24.41
N ARG A 303 24.36 30.30 -23.20
CA ARG A 303 24.33 31.73 -22.84
C ARG A 303 25.74 32.30 -22.63
N ALA A 304 26.67 31.51 -22.09
CA ALA A 304 28.07 31.92 -21.89
C ALA A 304 28.84 32.13 -23.22
N THR A 305 28.42 31.48 -24.31
CA THR A 305 29.03 31.67 -25.65
C THR A 305 28.50 32.89 -26.41
N ALA A 306 27.44 33.56 -25.91
CA ALA A 306 26.76 34.64 -26.62
C ALA A 306 27.12 36.06 -26.13
N GLU A 307 27.97 36.22 -25.11
CA GLU A 307 28.34 37.53 -24.53
C GLU A 307 29.67 38.12 -25.02
N VAL A 308 30.06 37.88 -26.27
CA VAL A 308 31.06 38.71 -26.98
C VAL A 308 30.47 39.16 -28.31
N GLY A 309 29.62 40.18 -28.25
CA GLY A 309 29.02 40.83 -29.40
C GLY A 309 28.44 42.17 -28.99
N GLU A 310 29.20 43.24 -29.24
CA GLU A 310 28.87 44.64 -29.01
C GLU A 310 27.41 45.01 -29.33
N ARG A 311 26.75 45.69 -28.37
CA ARG A 311 25.44 46.32 -28.57
C ARG A 311 25.65 47.79 -28.92
N ASP A 312 25.06 48.20 -30.04
CA ASP A 312 24.75 49.59 -30.33
C ASP A 312 23.29 49.71 -30.82
N GLY A 313 22.56 50.67 -30.24
CA GLY A 313 21.48 51.40 -30.91
C GLY A 313 20.05 50.83 -30.97
N SER A 314 19.20 51.33 -30.06
CA SER A 314 17.92 52.04 -30.34
C SER A 314 16.86 51.43 -31.29
N ALA A 315 15.65 51.17 -30.76
CA ALA A 315 14.32 51.68 -31.23
C ALA A 315 13.18 50.83 -30.61
N SER A 316 12.34 51.40 -29.75
CA SER A 316 11.01 52.00 -30.03
C SER A 316 9.86 51.00 -30.20
N ALA A 317 8.93 51.04 -29.25
CA ALA A 317 7.67 50.31 -29.23
C ALA A 317 6.63 50.89 -30.21
N PRO A 318 5.58 50.10 -30.51
CA PRO A 318 4.26 50.69 -30.63
C PRO A 318 3.19 49.90 -29.86
N THR A 319 2.30 50.67 -29.24
CA THR A 319 0.95 50.32 -28.80
C THR A 319 0.01 50.29 -30.02
N ASP A 320 -0.91 49.32 -30.10
CA ASP A 320 -2.29 49.61 -30.53
C ASP A 320 -3.28 48.54 -30.09
N SER A 321 -4.53 48.96 -30.03
CA SER A 321 -5.68 48.44 -29.34
C SER A 321 -6.68 47.81 -30.32
N GLY A 322 -7.55 46.93 -29.82
CA GLY A 322 -8.94 46.88 -30.30
C GLY A 322 -9.38 45.62 -31.02
N LEU A 323 -10.38 44.98 -30.41
CA LEU A 323 -11.74 44.72 -30.92
C LEU A 323 -12.24 43.29 -30.65
N VAL A 324 -13.44 43.28 -30.07
CA VAL A 324 -14.36 42.18 -29.84
C VAL A 324 -15.07 41.81 -31.15
N ASP A 325 -15.37 40.52 -31.35
CA ASP A 325 -16.61 40.12 -32.01
C ASP A 325 -17.09 38.74 -31.53
N ASP A 326 -18.40 38.61 -31.46
CA ASP A 326 -19.22 37.55 -30.89
C ASP A 326 -19.98 36.83 -32.02
N SER A 327 -20.52 35.65 -31.69
CA SER A 327 -21.59 34.90 -32.36
C SER A 327 -21.24 33.88 -33.45
N GLY A 328 -21.76 32.66 -33.28
CA GLY A 328 -21.73 31.60 -34.29
C GLY A 328 -22.23 30.23 -33.82
N PHE A 329 -23.51 30.12 -33.47
CA PHE A 329 -24.24 28.87 -33.17
C PHE A 329 -24.43 28.03 -34.45
N GLY A 330 -24.25 26.70 -34.40
CA GLY A 330 -24.64 25.85 -35.54
C GLY A 330 -24.28 24.35 -35.49
N SER A 331 -25.24 23.55 -35.03
CA SER A 331 -25.55 22.17 -35.48
C SER A 331 -24.58 21.02 -35.15
N ALA A 332 -24.93 20.22 -34.14
CA ALA A 332 -24.40 18.86 -33.95
C ALA A 332 -25.37 17.84 -34.57
N ALA A 333 -24.91 17.18 -35.63
CA ALA A 333 -25.47 15.95 -36.15
C ALA A 333 -24.88 14.75 -35.38
N SER A 334 -25.73 13.77 -35.13
CA SER A 334 -25.49 12.35 -34.80
C SER A 334 -24.03 11.88 -34.81
N VAL A 335 -23.50 11.43 -33.66
CA VAL A 335 -22.20 10.73 -33.55
C VAL A 335 -22.44 9.36 -32.93
N ALA A 336 -22.00 8.33 -33.67
CA ALA A 336 -21.88 6.96 -33.21
C ALA A 336 -20.75 6.86 -32.16
N LEU A 337 -21.00 6.16 -31.06
CA LEU A 337 -19.99 5.83 -30.06
C LEU A 337 -18.97 4.85 -30.65
N THR A 338 -17.77 5.34 -30.97
CA THR A 338 -16.55 4.53 -31.14
C THR A 338 -15.35 5.32 -30.64
N SER A 339 -15.11 5.31 -29.32
CA SER A 339 -13.78 5.42 -28.68
C SER A 339 -13.96 5.66 -27.18
N ALA A 340 -13.23 4.89 -26.36
CA ALA A 340 -12.97 5.25 -24.98
C ALA A 340 -12.16 6.57 -24.94
N PRO A 341 -12.27 7.40 -23.90
CA PRO A 341 -11.59 8.68 -23.85
C PRO A 341 -10.09 8.44 -23.68
N ALA A 342 -9.29 8.90 -24.63
CA ALA A 342 -7.87 9.11 -24.44
C ALA A 342 -7.68 10.20 -23.37
N PHE A 343 -6.93 9.92 -22.31
CA PHE A 343 -6.42 10.93 -21.39
C PHE A 343 -5.14 11.56 -21.98
N GLY A 344 -5.24 12.12 -23.18
CA GLY A 344 -4.11 12.77 -23.82
C GLY A 344 -3.91 14.20 -23.29
N PRO A 345 -2.67 14.64 -22.98
CA PRO A 345 -2.41 16.05 -22.73
C PRO A 345 -2.41 16.83 -24.06
N ALA A 346 -3.06 18.00 -24.05
CA ALA A 346 -3.07 18.94 -25.16
C ALA A 346 -1.65 19.42 -25.49
N ALA A 347 -1.33 19.48 -26.78
CA ALA A 347 -0.02 19.86 -27.29
C ALA A 347 0.36 21.34 -26.99
N ALA A 348 1.66 21.52 -26.72
CA ALA A 348 2.53 22.69 -26.94
C ALA A 348 3.13 23.41 -25.71
N SER A 349 4.47 23.53 -25.72
CA SER A 349 5.36 24.36 -24.86
C SER A 349 5.63 23.90 -23.41
N GLY A 350 5.76 22.59 -23.17
CA GLY A 350 6.18 22.06 -21.88
C GLY A 350 7.63 22.42 -21.53
N SER A 351 7.86 22.96 -20.33
CA SER A 351 9.20 23.16 -19.78
C SER A 351 9.94 21.82 -19.65
N ALA A 352 11.27 21.85 -19.49
CA ALA A 352 12.07 20.65 -19.21
C ALA A 352 11.50 19.82 -18.03
N ALA A 353 10.95 20.47 -17.01
CA ALA A 353 10.31 19.82 -15.87
C ALA A 353 9.01 19.10 -16.26
N ALA A 354 8.20 19.68 -17.16
CA ALA A 354 7.00 19.03 -17.67
C ALA A 354 7.33 17.77 -18.48
N ALA A 355 8.41 17.77 -19.25
CA ALA A 355 8.88 16.60 -19.98
C ALA A 355 9.35 15.48 -19.04
N VAL A 356 10.00 15.82 -17.91
CA VAL A 356 10.37 14.83 -16.89
C VAL A 356 9.13 14.24 -16.22
N ALA A 357 8.17 15.08 -15.84
CA ALA A 357 6.92 14.63 -15.23
C ALA A 357 6.10 13.75 -16.19
N ALA A 358 6.10 14.06 -17.48
CA ALA A 358 5.45 13.22 -18.50
C ALA A 358 6.01 11.79 -18.48
N VAL A 359 7.34 11.61 -18.45
CA VAL A 359 7.95 10.27 -18.37
C VAL A 359 7.45 9.48 -17.16
N GLU A 360 7.31 10.13 -16.00
CA GLU A 360 6.80 9.47 -14.78
C GLU A 360 5.33 9.05 -14.94
N LEU A 361 4.49 9.92 -15.51
CA LEU A 361 3.07 9.63 -15.76
C LEU A 361 2.90 8.50 -16.78
N GLU A 362 3.57 8.58 -17.93
CA GLU A 362 3.49 7.54 -18.98
C GLU A 362 4.00 6.18 -18.46
N PHE A 363 5.03 6.19 -17.60
CA PHE A 363 5.50 4.96 -16.95
C PHE A 363 4.44 4.38 -16.01
N GLY A 364 3.74 5.26 -15.28
CA GLY A 364 2.58 4.90 -14.47
C GLY A 364 1.46 4.28 -15.30
N ASP A 365 1.18 4.81 -16.49
CA ASP A 365 0.12 4.31 -17.38
C ASP A 365 0.45 2.93 -17.97
N VAL A 366 1.73 2.66 -18.26
CA VAL A 366 2.21 1.30 -18.59
C VAL A 366 1.94 0.33 -17.43
N LEU A 367 2.28 0.71 -16.19
CA LEU A 367 2.02 -0.13 -15.01
C LEU A 367 0.52 -0.37 -14.80
N PHE A 368 -0.30 0.67 -14.93
CA PHE A 368 -1.76 0.58 -14.78
C PHE A 368 -2.37 -0.32 -15.85
N SER A 369 -1.90 -0.21 -17.09
CA SER A 369 -2.35 -1.06 -18.20
C SER A 369 -1.97 -2.54 -18.00
N LEU A 370 -0.79 -2.84 -17.45
CA LEU A 370 -0.41 -4.20 -17.07
C LEU A 370 -1.29 -4.75 -15.92
N VAL A 371 -1.70 -3.91 -14.97
CA VAL A 371 -2.66 -4.30 -13.94
C VAL A 371 -4.02 -4.65 -14.55
N ASN A 372 -4.46 -3.95 -15.60
CA ASN A 372 -5.68 -4.28 -16.33
C ASN A 372 -5.57 -5.65 -17.03
N VAL A 373 -4.42 -5.95 -17.64
CA VAL A 373 -4.14 -7.29 -18.19
C VAL A 373 -4.25 -8.36 -17.11
N ALA A 374 -3.56 -8.18 -15.97
CA ALA A 374 -3.60 -9.12 -14.85
C ALA A 374 -5.04 -9.35 -14.36
N ARG A 375 -5.82 -8.28 -14.17
CA ARG A 375 -7.24 -8.37 -13.80
C ARG A 375 -8.05 -9.20 -14.78
N ARG A 376 -7.90 -8.96 -16.09
CA ARG A 376 -8.59 -9.69 -17.16
C ARG A 376 -8.21 -11.16 -17.22
N MET A 377 -6.98 -11.50 -16.82
CA MET A 377 -6.49 -12.87 -16.70
C MET A 377 -6.90 -13.56 -15.38
N GLY A 378 -7.58 -12.85 -14.47
CA GLY A 378 -7.91 -13.36 -13.13
C GLY A 378 -6.71 -13.47 -12.19
N VAL A 379 -5.64 -12.72 -12.47
CA VAL A 379 -4.41 -12.68 -11.67
C VAL A 379 -4.45 -11.48 -10.72
N ASP A 380 -4.08 -11.70 -9.45
CA ASP A 380 -3.82 -10.60 -8.53
C ASP A 380 -2.42 -10.02 -8.80
N ALA A 381 -2.36 -8.76 -9.22
CA ALA A 381 -1.12 -8.14 -9.71
C ALA A 381 -0.08 -7.95 -8.59
N GLU A 382 -0.54 -7.57 -7.39
CA GLU A 382 0.31 -7.39 -6.21
C GLU A 382 0.96 -8.73 -5.80
N SER A 383 0.16 -9.78 -5.66
CA SER A 383 0.65 -11.13 -5.33
C SER A 383 1.59 -11.68 -6.41
N ALA A 384 1.31 -11.44 -7.69
CA ALA A 384 2.15 -11.88 -8.80
C ALA A 384 3.55 -11.21 -8.78
N LEU A 385 3.61 -9.91 -8.46
CA LEU A 385 4.89 -9.21 -8.32
C LEU A 385 5.63 -9.67 -7.07
N ARG A 386 4.94 -9.85 -5.93
CA ARG A 386 5.53 -10.41 -4.69
C ARG A 386 6.17 -11.76 -4.91
N ALA A 387 5.44 -12.70 -5.53
CA ALA A 387 5.98 -14.02 -5.87
C ALA A 387 7.21 -13.93 -6.79
N THR A 388 7.24 -12.96 -7.70
CA THR A 388 8.39 -12.71 -8.59
C THR A 388 9.60 -12.16 -7.81
N CYS A 389 9.39 -11.22 -6.89
CA CYS A 389 10.42 -10.71 -5.99
C CYS A 389 10.98 -11.82 -5.08
N ALA A 390 10.12 -12.65 -4.48
CA ALA A 390 10.52 -13.79 -3.66
C ALA A 390 11.38 -14.78 -4.47
N LYS A 391 10.96 -15.09 -5.71
CA LYS A 391 11.73 -15.93 -6.64
C LYS A 391 13.10 -15.32 -6.98
N PHE A 392 13.18 -14.01 -7.21
CA PHE A 392 14.46 -13.32 -7.45
C PHE A 392 15.37 -13.42 -6.22
N ARG A 393 14.87 -13.09 -5.02
CA ARG A 393 15.62 -13.18 -3.76
C ARG A 393 16.14 -14.59 -3.50
N SER A 394 15.31 -15.61 -3.71
CA SER A 394 15.70 -17.01 -3.56
C SER A 394 16.83 -17.40 -4.51
N ARG A 395 16.75 -16.98 -5.78
CA ARG A 395 17.81 -17.23 -6.77
C ARG A 395 19.10 -16.50 -6.40
N TRP A 396 19.00 -15.24 -6.01
CA TRP A 396 20.15 -14.44 -5.59
C TRP A 396 20.86 -15.05 -4.39
N ALA A 397 20.12 -15.45 -3.34
CA ALA A 397 20.67 -16.12 -2.18
C ALA A 397 21.38 -17.44 -2.54
N ALA A 398 20.85 -18.19 -3.52
CA ALA A 398 21.50 -19.39 -4.03
C ALA A 398 22.83 -19.07 -4.76
N MET A 399 22.88 -17.95 -5.51
CA MET A 399 24.13 -17.48 -6.12
C MET A 399 25.15 -17.08 -5.07
N GLU A 400 24.73 -16.34 -4.03
CA GLU A 400 25.60 -15.94 -2.91
C GLU A 400 26.17 -17.16 -2.19
N ALA A 401 25.33 -18.16 -1.90
CA ALA A 401 25.77 -19.41 -1.30
C ALA A 401 26.76 -20.17 -2.20
N ALA A 402 26.53 -20.19 -3.52
CA ALA A 402 27.42 -20.84 -4.49
C ALA A 402 28.77 -20.10 -4.63
N ALA A 403 28.77 -18.77 -4.58
CA ALA A 403 29.99 -17.96 -4.57
C ALA A 403 30.77 -18.17 -3.26
N ALA A 404 30.07 -18.16 -2.13
CA ALA A 404 30.66 -18.38 -0.81
C ALA A 404 31.29 -19.77 -0.68
N ALA A 405 30.69 -20.81 -1.27
CA ALA A 405 31.26 -22.15 -1.34
C ALA A 405 32.61 -22.21 -2.09
N GLN A 406 32.87 -21.22 -2.96
CA GLN A 406 34.14 -21.04 -3.68
C GLN A 406 35.10 -20.07 -2.95
N GLY A 407 34.73 -19.59 -1.76
CA GLY A 407 35.50 -18.60 -1.00
C GLY A 407 35.52 -17.21 -1.62
N ARG A 408 34.54 -16.89 -2.48
CA ARG A 408 34.42 -15.59 -3.17
C ARG A 408 33.13 -14.90 -2.75
N ARG A 409 33.10 -13.57 -2.85
CA ARG A 409 31.85 -12.81 -2.75
C ARG A 409 31.27 -12.58 -4.14
N ILE A 410 29.96 -12.43 -4.22
CA ILE A 410 29.25 -12.28 -5.50
C ILE A 410 29.64 -10.99 -6.24
N GLU A 411 30.00 -9.94 -5.50
CA GLU A 411 30.43 -8.64 -6.02
C GLU A 411 31.82 -8.68 -6.66
N ASP A 412 32.62 -9.69 -6.31
CA ASP A 412 33.96 -9.91 -6.87
C ASP A 412 33.93 -10.82 -8.11
N LEU A 413 32.74 -11.19 -8.58
CA LEU A 413 32.53 -11.98 -9.80
C LEU A 413 32.34 -11.06 -11.01
N SER A 414 32.83 -11.49 -12.16
CA SER A 414 32.48 -10.86 -13.44
C SER A 414 31.01 -11.09 -13.80
N ALA A 415 30.47 -10.27 -14.72
CA ALA A 415 29.09 -10.41 -15.19
C ALA A 415 28.81 -11.81 -15.77
N ASP A 416 29.77 -12.39 -16.50
CA ASP A 416 29.64 -13.75 -17.08
C ASP A 416 29.60 -14.84 -15.99
N GLU A 417 30.37 -14.65 -14.91
CA GLU A 417 30.35 -15.55 -13.75
C GLU A 417 29.03 -15.42 -12.97
N GLN A 418 28.52 -14.20 -12.78
CA GLN A 418 27.22 -13.97 -12.16
C GLN A 418 26.09 -14.56 -13.00
N GLU A 419 26.09 -14.38 -14.32
CA GLU A 419 25.10 -14.97 -15.22
C GLU A 419 25.13 -16.50 -15.16
N SER A 420 26.32 -17.10 -15.10
CA SER A 420 26.47 -18.55 -14.95
C SER A 420 25.87 -19.08 -13.64
N LEU A 421 26.08 -18.36 -12.53
CA LEU A 421 25.46 -18.71 -11.24
C LEU A 421 23.94 -18.49 -11.26
N TRP A 422 23.46 -17.45 -11.95
CA TRP A 422 22.04 -17.16 -12.09
C TRP A 422 21.31 -18.26 -12.86
N GLU A 423 21.85 -18.73 -13.99
CA GLU A 423 21.27 -19.85 -14.74
C GLU A 423 21.28 -21.16 -13.94
N ALA A 424 22.33 -21.41 -13.15
CA ALA A 424 22.36 -22.54 -12.22
C ALA A 424 21.28 -22.44 -11.13
N ALA A 425 21.09 -21.26 -10.55
CA ALA A 425 20.06 -20.98 -9.55
C ALA A 425 18.64 -21.09 -10.14
N LYS A 426 18.44 -20.67 -11.39
CA LYS A 426 17.17 -20.86 -12.10
C LYS A 426 16.79 -22.33 -12.17
N GLN A 427 17.73 -23.19 -12.57
CA GLN A 427 17.48 -24.62 -12.71
C GLN A 427 17.12 -25.28 -11.37
N SER A 428 17.86 -24.97 -10.29
CA SER A 428 17.61 -25.57 -8.97
C SER A 428 16.31 -25.10 -8.33
N CYS A 429 15.96 -23.82 -8.45
CA CYS A 429 14.70 -23.28 -7.92
C CYS A 429 13.47 -23.72 -8.74
N GLN A 430 13.60 -23.89 -10.06
CA GLN A 430 12.52 -24.42 -10.91
C GLN A 430 12.11 -25.83 -10.45
N ASP A 431 13.09 -26.68 -10.15
CA ASP A 431 12.85 -28.05 -9.67
C ASP A 431 12.21 -28.07 -8.27
N ALA A 432 12.53 -27.11 -7.40
CA ALA A 432 11.92 -26.97 -6.09
C ALA A 432 10.46 -26.48 -6.16
N PHE A 433 10.14 -25.59 -7.11
CA PHE A 433 8.78 -25.06 -7.30
C PHE A 433 7.84 -26.10 -7.94
N VAL A 434 8.33 -26.91 -8.89
CA VAL A 434 7.55 -27.99 -9.53
C VAL A 434 7.26 -29.16 -8.56
N ARG A 435 8.08 -29.32 -7.52
CA ARG A 435 7.88 -30.35 -6.48
C ARG A 435 7.08 -29.86 -5.26
N ARG A 436 6.75 -28.57 -5.20
CA ARG A 436 6.03 -27.91 -4.09
C ARG A 436 4.52 -27.88 -4.31
#